data_AF-A0A512JRE6-F1
#
_entry.id   AF-A0A512JRE6-F1
#
_cell.length_a   1.000
_cell.length_b   1.000
_cell.length_c   1.000
_cell.angle_alpha   90.00
_cell.angle_beta   90.00
_cell.angle_gamma   90.00
#
_symmetry.space_group_name_H-M   'P 1'
#
loop_
_entity.id
_entity.type
_entity.pdbx_description
1 polymer ?
#
loop_
_entity_poly.entity_id
_entity_poly.type
_entity_poly.pdbx_seq_one_letter_code
_entity_poly.pdbx_strand_id
1 'polypeptide(L)' 'MLTGAGFVPGQRLVTHCDGGGRAALAALAAVQAGFTQLNAYYLSFADWAKDESCALIQG' A
#
# COMPACT_ATOMS: atom_id res chain seq x y z
N MET A 1 -8.97 7.39 -11.04
CA MET A 1 -9.30 7.86 -9.67
C MET A 1 -9.29 6.67 -8.74
N LEU A 2 -8.74 6.80 -7.53
CA LEU A 2 -8.70 5.71 -6.52
C LEU A 2 -10.10 5.19 -6.18
N THR A 3 -11.11 6.04 -6.21
CA THR A 3 -12.53 5.66 -6.05
C THR A 3 -13.03 4.66 -7.09
N GLY A 4 -12.52 4.73 -8.33
CA GLY A 4 -12.84 3.75 -9.38
C GLY A 4 -12.24 2.36 -9.13
N ALA A 5 -11.24 2.27 -8.25
CA ALA A 5 -10.67 1.01 -7.76
C ALA A 5 -11.31 0.56 -6.43
N GLY A 6 -12.39 1.22 -5.98
CA GLY A 6 -13.12 0.87 -4.76
C GLY A 6 -12.62 1.51 -3.47
N PHE A 7 -11.62 2.40 -3.53
CA PHE A 7 -11.13 3.07 -2.32
C PHE A 7 -12.06 4.20 -1.87
N VAL A 8 -12.35 4.25 -0.57
CA VAL A 8 -13.26 5.26 0.02
C VAL A 8 -12.46 6.29 0.83
N PRO A 9 -12.70 7.60 0.63
CA PRO A 9 -12.09 8.64 1.46
C PRO A 9 -12.33 8.40 2.97
N GLY A 10 -11.31 8.61 3.79
CA GLY A 10 -11.36 8.40 5.24
C GLY A 10 -11.02 6.98 5.70
N GLN A 11 -11.02 5.98 4.80
CA GLN A 11 -10.42 4.68 5.11
C GLN A 11 -8.89 4.79 5.21
N ARG A 12 -8.30 3.98 6.08
CA ARG A 12 -6.83 3.84 6.14
C ARG A 12 -6.34 3.08 4.92
N LEU A 13 -5.44 3.71 4.16
CA LEU A 13 -4.73 3.12 3.05
C LEU A 13 -3.31 2.73 3.47
N VAL A 14 -2.90 1.52 3.12
CA VAL A 14 -1.50 1.10 3.21
C VAL A 14 -1.04 0.71 1.82
N THR A 15 0.00 1.37 1.33
CA THR A 15 0.61 1.04 0.04
C THR A 15 1.80 0.12 0.26
N HIS A 16 1.97 -0.85 -0.65
CA HIS A 16 3.16 -1.70 -0.70
C HIS A 16 3.53 -1.99 -2.16
N CYS A 17 4.74 -2.47 -2.36
CA CYS A 17 5.14 -3.12 -3.61
C CYS A 17 6.06 -4.29 -3.27
N ASP A 18 7.16 -4.44 -4.00
CA ASP A 18 8.20 -5.42 -3.67
C ASP A 18 9.14 -4.88 -2.58
N GLY A 19 9.78 -3.72 -2.80
CA GLY A 19 10.73 -3.09 -1.87
C GLY A 19 10.47 -1.61 -1.56
N GLY A 20 9.22 -1.18 -1.56
CA GLY A 20 8.80 0.16 -1.09
C GLY A 20 8.85 1.32 -2.11
N GLY A 21 9.73 1.31 -3.11
CA GLY A 21 9.89 2.45 -4.04
C GLY A 21 8.60 2.86 -4.78
N ARG A 22 7.88 1.89 -5.37
CA ARG A 22 6.58 2.14 -6.02
C ARG A 22 5.47 2.46 -5.01
N ALA A 23 5.58 1.92 -3.80
CA ALA A 23 4.63 2.20 -2.72
C ALA A 23 4.68 3.68 -2.32
N ALA A 24 5.87 4.25 -2.18
CA ALA A 24 6.04 5.68 -1.89
C ALA A 24 5.41 6.58 -2.98
N LEU A 25 5.58 6.23 -4.26
CA LEU A 25 4.93 6.94 -5.35
C LEU A 25 3.40 6.84 -5.29
N ALA A 26 2.87 5.64 -5.05
CA ALA A 26 1.43 5.43 -4.89
C ALA A 26 0.88 6.20 -3.69
N ALA A 27 1.63 6.25 -2.59
CA ALA A 27 1.29 7.03 -1.42
C ALA A 27 1.19 8.52 -1.75
N LEU A 28 2.18 9.08 -2.44
CA LEU A 28 2.13 10.48 -2.88
C LEU A 28 0.89 10.76 -3.75
N ALA A 29 0.58 9.87 -4.70
CA ALA A 29 -0.61 10.01 -5.53
C ALA A 29 -1.92 10.01 -4.71
N ALA A 30 -2.01 9.18 -3.66
CA ALA A 30 -3.16 9.15 -2.76
C ALA A 30 -3.31 10.44 -1.94
N VAL A 31 -2.20 11.01 -1.46
CA VAL A 31 -2.20 12.34 -0.80
C VAL A 31 -2.70 13.42 -1.75
N GLN A 32 -2.22 13.43 -3.00
CA GLN A 32 -2.67 14.38 -4.03
C GLN A 32 -4.17 14.21 -4.36
N ALA A 33 -4.71 13.01 -4.19
CA ALA A 33 -6.14 12.72 -4.35
C ALA A 33 -6.99 13.03 -3.11
N GLY A 34 -6.41 13.60 -2.05
CA GLY A 34 -7.13 14.03 -0.84
C GLY A 34 -7.28 12.96 0.24
N PHE A 35 -6.60 11.83 0.14
CA PHE A 35 -6.60 10.83 1.21
C PHE A 35 -5.66 11.26 2.34
N THR A 36 -6.17 11.26 3.57
CA THR A 36 -5.45 11.77 4.75
C THR A 36 -4.99 10.68 5.72
N GLN A 37 -5.56 9.48 5.61
CA GLN A 37 -5.21 8.32 6.44
C GLN A 37 -4.38 7.33 5.61
N LEU A 38 -3.07 7.57 5.52
CA LEU A 38 -2.20 6.84 4.59
C LEU A 38 -0.86 6.45 5.23
N ASN A 39 -0.44 5.22 4.98
CA ASN A 39 0.90 4.73 5.30
C ASN A 39 1.53 4.04 4.08
N ALA A 40 2.86 4.09 3.99
CA ALA A 40 3.63 3.23 3.10
C ALA A 40 4.30 2.14 3.92
N TYR A 41 4.07 0.87 3.58
CA TYR A 41 4.82 -0.22 4.18
C TYR A 41 6.21 -0.27 3.55
N TYR A 42 7.16 0.39 4.23
CA TYR A 42 8.51 0.62 3.75
C TYR A 42 9.20 -0.68 3.28
N LEU A 43 9.18 -1.72 4.11
CA LEU A 43 9.86 -2.98 3.81
C LEU A 43 9.12 -3.85 2.78
N SER A 44 7.81 -3.65 2.62
CA SER A 44 7.00 -4.20 1.53
C SER A 44 7.05 -5.75 1.43
N PHE A 45 6.67 -6.31 0.29
CA PHE A 45 6.54 -7.76 0.11
C PHE A 45 7.86 -8.52 0.33
N ALA A 46 8.99 -7.95 -0.07
CA ALA A 46 10.30 -8.61 0.07
C ALA A 46 10.69 -8.86 1.53
N ASP A 47 10.10 -8.15 2.48
CA ASP A 47 10.27 -8.38 3.91
C ASP A 47 9.18 -9.29 4.48
N TRP A 48 7.92 -9.03 4.12
CA TRP A 48 6.79 -9.88 4.49
C TRP A 48 7.01 -11.35 4.11
N ALA A 49 7.50 -11.60 2.90
CA ALA A 49 7.73 -12.96 2.39
C ALA A 49 8.95 -13.66 3.01
N LYS A 50 9.81 -12.96 3.76
CA LYS A 50 10.93 -13.57 4.50
C LYS A 50 10.49 -14.11 5.85
N ASP A 51 9.40 -13.61 6.40
CA ASP A 51 8.82 -14.12 7.64
C ASP A 51 7.85 -15.27 7.29
N GLU A 52 8.26 -16.51 7.58
CA GLU A 52 7.45 -17.70 7.30
C GLU A 52 6.15 -17.76 8.12
N SER A 53 6.02 -16.94 9.17
CA SER A 53 4.77 -16.81 9.93
C SER A 53 3.73 -15.93 9.23
N CYS A 54 4.16 -15.09 8.28
CA CYS A 54 3.28 -14.22 7.52
C CYS A 54 2.53 -14.99 6.43
N ALA A 55 1.21 -14.78 6.35
CA ALA A 55 0.39 -15.44 5.34
C ALA A 55 0.71 -14.92 3.92
N LEU A 56 0.81 -15.86 2.97
CA LEU A 56 0.95 -15.60 1.54
C LEU A 56 -0.23 -16.25 0.80
N ILE A 57 -0.86 -15.50 -0.09
CA ILE A 57 -1.94 -15.99 -0.96
C ILE A 57 -1.38 -16.01 -2.38
N GLN A 58 -1.42 -17.17 -3.04
CA GLN A 58 -1.13 -17.30 -4.48
C GLN A 58 -2.45 -17.27 -5.26
N GLY A 59 -2.45 -16.54 -6.37
CA GLY A 59 -3.58 -16.43 -7.30
C GLY A 59 -3.36 -17.25 -8.56
#